data_AF-A0A378TYL4-F1
#
_entry.id   AF-A0A378TYL4-F1
#
_cell.length_a   1.000
_cell.length_b   1.000
_cell.length_c   1.000
_cell.angle_alpha   90.00
_cell.angle_beta   90.00
_cell.angle_gamma   90.00
#
_symmetry.space_group_name_H-M   'P 1'
#
loop_
_entity.id
_entity.type
_entity.pdbx_description
1 polymer ?
#
loop_
_entity_poly.entity_id
_entity_poly.type
_entity_poly.pdbx_seq_one_letter_code
_entity_poly.pdbx_strand_id
1 'polypeptide(L)'
;MTTRFGTLLQEELVPVLSRFLTAAGENAETGTQAAKLVLPAVLAGVLKSTAGNPDYASALYRQAGAESGLSADEVQAQSERLIDLGNSLLPAVFDGNAADAAAELARQSGIAKASAARLLAMALPLVLSHLGRSSGSLSDFLKLLAGQSDHLAENLNGGLLSALGISNVAAVSAVAHKLSDHAASLQLSDDGLPAVSGKSSIVGSLPVLLLAVVLAVMAFKGCSTKVVEQGQDRPFETDVVQPHPAADQSLPALPLPDEAVTTPNGPVAESASAISGQ
;
A
#
# COMPACT_ATOMS: atom_id res chain seq x y z
N MET A 1 -22.87 20.38 -6.66
CA MET A 1 -22.51 19.00 -6.25
C MET A 1 -21.02 19.01 -5.98
N THR A 2 -20.60 18.90 -4.73
CA THR A 2 -19.18 18.76 -4.38
C THR A 2 -18.78 17.31 -4.59
N THR A 3 -18.07 17.01 -5.68
CA THR A 3 -17.54 15.66 -5.91
C THR A 3 -16.59 15.30 -4.76
N ARG A 4 -16.81 14.13 -4.15
CA ARG A 4 -15.95 13.64 -3.06
C ARG A 4 -14.60 13.24 -3.65
N PHE A 5 -13.51 13.56 -2.96
CA PHE A 5 -12.14 13.23 -3.39
C PHE A 5 -11.96 11.73 -3.66
N GLY A 6 -12.55 10.85 -2.85
CA GLY A 6 -12.56 9.40 -3.11
C GLY A 6 -13.18 9.01 -4.46
N THR A 7 -14.22 9.70 -4.90
CA THR A 7 -14.83 9.47 -6.23
C THR A 7 -13.91 9.96 -7.35
N LEU A 8 -13.28 11.13 -7.19
CA LEU A 8 -12.30 11.65 -8.15
C LEU A 8 -11.11 10.71 -8.32
N LEU A 9 -10.58 10.19 -7.20
CA LEU A 9 -9.51 9.19 -7.24
C LEU A 9 -9.93 7.94 -8.02
N GLN A 10 -11.16 7.47 -7.83
CA GLN A 10 -11.64 6.31 -8.58
C GLN A 10 -11.72 6.61 -10.09
N GLU A 11 -12.23 7.77 -10.47
CA GLU A 11 -12.33 8.18 -11.88
C GLU A 11 -10.96 8.31 -12.55
N GLU A 12 -9.97 8.88 -11.87
CA GLU A 12 -8.64 9.12 -12.44
C GLU A 12 -7.70 7.91 -12.34
N LEU A 13 -7.69 7.21 -11.20
CA LEU A 13 -6.68 6.18 -10.93
C LEU A 13 -7.11 4.76 -11.27
N VAL A 14 -8.41 4.43 -11.25
CA VAL A 14 -8.85 3.08 -11.60
C VAL A 14 -8.39 2.67 -13.00
N PRO A 15 -8.55 3.51 -14.06
CA PRO A 15 -8.07 3.13 -15.39
C PRO A 15 -6.55 2.88 -15.45
N VAL A 16 -5.77 3.68 -14.73
CA VAL A 16 -4.29 3.57 -14.68
C VAL A 16 -3.88 2.29 -13.96
N LEU A 17 -4.47 2.02 -12.80
CA LEU A 17 -4.18 0.84 -11.99
C LEU A 17 -4.66 -0.46 -12.67
N SER A 18 -5.81 -0.44 -13.34
CA SER A 18 -6.29 -1.56 -14.16
C SER A 18 -5.31 -1.87 -15.28
N ARG A 19 -4.83 -0.85 -16.00
CA ARG A 19 -3.83 -1.03 -17.07
C ARG A 19 -2.53 -1.62 -16.53
N PHE A 20 -2.07 -1.16 -15.37
CA PHE A 20 -0.91 -1.72 -14.69
C PHE A 20 -1.09 -3.21 -14.37
N LEU A 21 -2.25 -3.60 -13.83
CA LEU A 21 -2.54 -4.99 -13.49
C LEU A 21 -2.66 -5.89 -14.72
N THR A 22 -3.30 -5.40 -15.78
CA THR A 22 -3.36 -6.14 -17.06
C THR A 22 -1.97 -6.31 -17.67
N ALA A 23 -1.10 -5.29 -17.59
CA ALA A 23 0.29 -5.41 -18.01
C ALA A 23 1.09 -6.41 -17.14
N ALA A 24 0.70 -6.61 -15.88
CA ALA A 24 1.25 -7.61 -14.98
C ALA A 24 0.66 -9.02 -15.19
N GLY A 25 -0.25 -9.21 -16.16
CA GLY A 25 -0.85 -10.50 -16.50
C GLY A 25 -2.12 -10.86 -15.73
N GLU A 26 -2.68 -9.93 -14.95
CA GLU A 26 -3.96 -10.13 -14.27
C GLU A 26 -5.14 -10.02 -15.25
N ASN A 27 -6.23 -10.73 -14.94
CA ASN A 27 -7.48 -10.60 -15.68
C ASN A 27 -8.03 -9.16 -15.55
N ALA A 28 -8.58 -8.61 -16.63
CA ALA A 28 -9.02 -7.21 -16.67
C ALA A 28 -10.19 -6.90 -15.71
N GLU A 29 -11.10 -7.85 -15.50
CA GLU A 29 -12.26 -7.71 -14.62
C GLU A 29 -11.82 -7.72 -13.15
N THR A 30 -11.06 -8.76 -12.75
CA THR A 30 -10.51 -8.87 -11.38
C THR A 30 -9.50 -7.77 -11.09
N GLY A 31 -8.70 -7.36 -12.07
CA GLY A 31 -7.77 -6.24 -11.97
C GLY A 31 -8.49 -4.91 -11.74
N THR A 32 -9.60 -4.66 -12.44
CA THR A 32 -10.42 -3.47 -12.22
C THR A 32 -11.10 -3.49 -10.85
N GLN A 33 -11.54 -4.65 -10.38
CA GLN A 33 -12.05 -4.80 -9.02
C GLN A 33 -10.96 -4.50 -7.98
N ALA A 34 -9.74 -5.02 -8.16
CA ALA A 34 -8.62 -4.73 -7.27
C ALA A 34 -8.28 -3.23 -7.25
N ALA A 35 -8.26 -2.57 -8.41
CA ALA A 35 -8.03 -1.14 -8.53
C ALA A 35 -9.10 -0.31 -7.77
N LYS A 36 -10.37 -0.74 -7.78
CA LYS A 36 -11.43 -0.07 -6.99
C LYS A 36 -11.28 -0.28 -5.49
N LEU A 37 -10.82 -1.45 -5.05
CA LEU A 37 -10.65 -1.78 -3.63
C LEU A 37 -9.38 -1.17 -3.02
N VAL A 38 -8.30 -1.04 -3.80
CA VAL A 38 -7.02 -0.56 -3.27
C VAL A 38 -7.06 0.93 -2.91
N LEU A 39 -7.80 1.75 -3.66
CA LEU A 39 -7.88 3.20 -3.44
C LEU A 39 -8.45 3.56 -2.06
N PRO A 40 -9.64 3.08 -1.65
CA PRO A 40 -10.13 3.33 -0.30
C PRO A 40 -9.25 2.66 0.76
N ALA A 41 -8.61 1.51 0.48
CA ALA A 41 -7.71 0.88 1.44
C ALA A 41 -6.46 1.72 1.73
N VAL A 42 -5.84 2.29 0.68
CA VAL A 42 -4.72 3.22 0.79
C VAL A 42 -5.13 4.49 1.53
N LEU A 43 -6.27 5.08 1.18
CA LEU A 43 -6.80 6.25 1.89
C LEU A 43 -7.02 5.98 3.37
N ALA A 44 -7.57 4.82 3.73
CA ALA A 44 -7.75 4.43 5.12
C ALA A 44 -6.41 4.25 5.85
N GLY A 45 -5.39 3.68 5.18
CA GLY A 45 -4.03 3.61 5.73
C GLY A 45 -3.43 4.99 5.98
N VAL A 46 -3.54 5.91 5.01
CA VAL A 46 -3.04 7.29 5.16
C VAL A 46 -3.81 8.02 6.27
N LEU A 47 -5.13 7.87 6.34
CA LEU A 47 -5.98 8.42 7.41
C LEU A 47 -5.55 7.89 8.79
N LYS A 48 -5.35 6.57 8.92
CA LYS A 48 -4.92 5.95 10.18
C LYS A 48 -3.53 6.41 10.61
N SER A 49 -2.57 6.44 9.69
CA SER A 49 -1.17 6.73 10.02
C SER A 49 -0.89 8.20 10.32
N THR A 50 -1.68 9.11 9.75
CA THR A 50 -1.60 10.55 10.06
C THR A 50 -2.24 10.88 11.40
N ALA A 51 -3.24 10.11 11.81
CA ALA A 51 -3.95 10.35 13.06
C ALA A 51 -3.12 9.95 14.28
N GLY A 52 -2.76 10.96 15.09
CA GLY A 52 -1.93 10.77 16.28
C GLY A 52 -0.43 10.92 16.03
N ASN A 53 0.00 11.21 14.80
CA ASN A 53 1.40 11.47 14.47
C ASN A 53 1.54 12.72 13.57
N PRO A 54 1.56 13.93 14.15
CA PRO A 54 1.58 15.19 13.40
C PRO A 54 2.87 15.40 12.58
N ASP A 55 4.01 14.92 13.09
CA ASP A 55 5.29 14.98 12.38
C ASP A 55 5.25 14.11 11.12
N TYR A 56 4.68 12.90 11.23
CA TYR A 56 4.51 12.01 10.09
C TYR A 56 3.50 12.56 9.08
N ALA A 57 2.40 13.17 9.53
CA ALA A 57 1.46 13.84 8.65
C ALA A 57 2.13 14.97 7.83
N SER A 58 3.00 15.75 8.47
CA SER A 58 3.79 16.79 7.81
C SER A 58 4.77 16.21 6.79
N ALA A 59 5.44 15.10 7.12
CA ALA A 59 6.34 14.39 6.21
C ALA A 59 5.61 13.82 4.99
N LEU A 60 4.45 13.20 5.20
CA LEU A 60 3.59 12.68 4.12
C LEU A 60 3.08 13.80 3.21
N TYR A 61 2.67 14.95 3.76
CA TYR A 61 2.26 16.10 2.96
C TYR A 61 3.41 16.61 2.07
N ARG A 62 4.64 16.68 2.60
CA ARG A 62 5.82 17.05 1.80
C ARG A 62 6.11 16.02 0.70
N GLN A 63 5.92 14.74 0.98
CA GLN A 63 6.07 13.67 -0.01
C GLN A 63 5.00 13.75 -1.11
N ALA A 64 3.76 14.05 -0.74
CA ALA A 64 2.64 14.23 -1.66
C ALA A 64 2.88 15.36 -2.68
N GLY A 65 3.52 16.45 -2.26
CA GLY A 65 3.87 17.57 -3.15
C GLY A 65 5.00 17.28 -4.15
N ALA A 66 5.86 16.28 -3.89
CA ALA A 66 7.05 16.02 -4.71
C ALA A 66 6.75 15.33 -6.05
N GLU A 67 5.68 14.53 -6.12
CA GLU A 67 5.34 13.70 -7.28
C GLU A 67 4.07 14.21 -8.03
N SER A 68 3.71 15.48 -7.80
CA SER A 68 2.48 16.09 -8.29
C SER A 68 2.54 16.40 -9.79
N GLY A 69 2.24 15.44 -10.67
CA GLY A 69 2.14 15.76 -12.11
C GLY A 69 2.12 14.62 -13.12
N LEU A 70 2.29 13.37 -12.71
CA LEU A 70 2.45 12.26 -13.67
C LEU A 70 1.18 12.00 -14.49
N SER A 71 1.33 11.97 -15.81
CA SER A 71 0.33 11.44 -16.74
C SER A 71 0.24 9.90 -16.65
N ALA A 72 -0.84 9.32 -17.18
CA ALA A 72 -1.04 7.87 -17.15
C ALA A 72 0.12 7.08 -17.82
N ASP A 73 0.70 7.61 -18.90
CA ASP A 73 1.83 6.97 -19.57
C ASP A 73 3.14 7.13 -18.79
N GLU A 74 3.34 8.24 -18.09
CA GLU A 74 4.48 8.43 -17.19
C GLU A 74 4.38 7.53 -15.96
N VAL A 75 3.19 7.35 -15.39
CA VAL A 75 2.95 6.38 -14.30
C VAL A 75 3.32 4.97 -14.74
N GLN A 76 2.98 4.58 -15.97
CA GLN A 76 3.36 3.28 -16.51
C GLN A 76 4.87 3.16 -16.75
N ALA A 77 5.50 4.21 -17.28
CA ALA A 77 6.95 4.23 -17.54
C ALA A 77 7.79 4.22 -16.24
N GLN A 78 7.24 4.77 -15.16
CA GLN A 78 7.89 4.90 -13.85
C GLN A 78 7.36 3.90 -12.83
N SER A 79 6.67 2.84 -13.28
CA SER A 79 6.00 1.88 -12.40
C SER A 79 6.92 1.30 -11.32
N GLU A 80 8.14 0.88 -11.68
CA GLU A 80 9.08 0.30 -10.71
C GLU A 80 9.55 1.33 -9.69
N ARG A 81 9.84 2.58 -10.11
CA ARG A 81 10.18 3.67 -9.18
C ARG A 81 9.04 3.94 -8.19
N LEU A 82 7.80 3.98 -8.69
CA LEU A 82 6.62 4.21 -7.85
C LEU A 82 6.42 3.05 -6.87
N ILE A 83 6.63 1.81 -7.31
CA ILE A 83 6.56 0.63 -6.44
C ILE A 83 7.66 0.70 -5.36
N ASP A 84 8.89 1.06 -5.70
CA ASP A 84 9.98 1.21 -4.74
C ASP A 84 9.66 2.29 -3.69
N LEU A 85 9.16 3.44 -4.15
CA LEU A 85 8.70 4.50 -3.26
C LEU A 85 7.57 4.00 -2.35
N GLY A 86 6.56 3.34 -2.91
CA GLY A 86 5.47 2.74 -2.16
C GLY A 86 5.94 1.76 -1.10
N ASN A 87 6.84 0.84 -1.45
CA ASN A 87 7.40 -0.14 -0.53
C ASN A 87 8.14 0.51 0.65
N SER A 88 8.76 1.67 0.44
CA SER A 88 9.39 2.42 1.53
C SER A 88 8.38 3.06 2.49
N LEU A 89 7.19 3.43 2.00
CA LEU A 89 6.15 4.14 2.77
C LEU A 89 5.15 3.18 3.42
N LEU A 90 4.85 2.05 2.78
CA LEU A 90 3.83 1.08 3.19
C LEU A 90 3.97 0.63 4.66
N PRO A 91 5.17 0.30 5.19
CA PRO A 91 5.30 -0.13 6.59
C PRO A 91 4.79 0.91 7.59
N ALA A 92 5.05 2.19 7.33
CA ALA A 92 4.61 3.28 8.20
C ALA A 92 3.13 3.64 7.98
N VAL A 93 2.66 3.66 6.73
CA VAL A 93 1.26 3.97 6.41
C VAL A 93 0.30 2.89 6.91
N PHE A 94 0.67 1.61 6.78
CA PHE A 94 -0.16 0.47 7.17
C PHE A 94 0.18 -0.07 8.55
N ASP A 95 1.11 0.57 9.28
CA ASP A 95 1.50 0.18 10.65
C ASP A 95 1.91 -1.31 10.72
N GLY A 96 2.74 -1.73 9.75
CA GLY A 96 3.17 -3.13 9.58
C GLY A 96 2.16 -4.06 8.89
N ASN A 97 0.90 -3.66 8.69
CA ASN A 97 -0.15 -4.54 8.15
C ASN A 97 -0.24 -4.59 6.62
N ALA A 98 0.77 -4.08 5.90
CA ALA A 98 0.74 -4.01 4.43
C ALA A 98 0.60 -5.40 3.77
N ALA A 99 1.24 -6.43 4.35
CA ALA A 99 1.17 -7.79 3.83
C ALA A 99 -0.22 -8.42 4.00
N ASP A 100 -0.89 -8.13 5.12
CA ASP A 100 -2.24 -8.61 5.41
C ASP A 100 -3.26 -7.88 4.53
N ALA A 101 -3.13 -6.56 4.37
CA ALA A 101 -3.92 -5.79 3.43
C ALA A 101 -3.77 -6.30 1.98
N ALA A 102 -2.55 -6.65 1.55
CA ALA A 102 -2.31 -7.24 0.24
C ALA A 102 -2.97 -8.63 0.09
N ALA A 103 -2.88 -9.46 1.13
CA ALA A 103 -3.49 -10.79 1.12
C ALA A 103 -5.02 -10.70 1.05
N GLU A 104 -5.62 -9.80 1.81
CA GLU A 104 -7.06 -9.59 1.84
C GLU A 104 -7.56 -8.96 0.53
N LEU A 105 -6.81 -8.01 -0.03
CA LEU A 105 -7.10 -7.42 -1.34
C LEU A 105 -7.10 -8.50 -2.44
N ALA A 106 -6.08 -9.37 -2.46
CA ALA A 106 -6.01 -10.50 -3.38
C ALA A 106 -7.20 -11.44 -3.23
N ARG A 107 -7.57 -11.77 -1.98
CA ARG A 107 -8.71 -12.63 -1.67
C ARG A 107 -10.03 -12.06 -2.18
N GLN A 108 -10.23 -10.75 -2.04
CA GLN A 108 -11.50 -10.10 -2.42
C GLN A 108 -11.63 -9.84 -3.92
N SER A 109 -10.52 -9.52 -4.58
CA SER A 109 -10.52 -9.18 -6.01
C SER A 109 -10.23 -10.36 -6.92
N GLY A 110 -9.61 -11.44 -6.41
CA GLY A 110 -9.25 -12.61 -7.19
C GLY A 110 -7.93 -12.48 -7.96
N ILE A 111 -7.13 -11.44 -7.72
CA ILE A 111 -5.79 -11.29 -8.31
C ILE A 111 -4.71 -12.05 -7.52
N ALA A 112 -3.52 -12.23 -8.11
CA ALA A 112 -2.41 -12.83 -7.38
C ALA A 112 -1.96 -11.95 -6.19
N LYS A 113 -1.52 -12.58 -5.09
CA LYS A 113 -1.02 -11.86 -3.90
C LYS A 113 0.17 -10.95 -4.21
N ALA A 114 1.07 -11.37 -5.10
CA ALA A 114 2.19 -10.55 -5.54
C ALA A 114 1.72 -9.29 -6.30
N SER A 115 0.70 -9.43 -7.15
CA SER A 115 0.07 -8.31 -7.87
C SER A 115 -0.64 -7.36 -6.90
N ALA A 116 -1.34 -7.87 -5.89
CA ALA A 116 -1.97 -7.05 -4.86
C ALA A 116 -0.96 -6.24 -4.03
N ALA A 117 0.19 -6.84 -3.68
CA ALA A 117 1.26 -6.14 -2.99
C ALA A 117 1.88 -5.02 -3.86
N ARG A 118 2.19 -5.33 -5.12
CA ARG A 118 2.68 -4.32 -6.09
C ARG A 118 1.65 -3.22 -6.35
N LEU A 119 0.38 -3.56 -6.38
CA LEU A 119 -0.72 -2.62 -6.53
C LEU A 119 -0.82 -1.66 -5.34
N LEU A 120 -0.71 -2.15 -4.10
CA LEU A 120 -0.67 -1.30 -2.91
C LEU A 120 0.54 -0.35 -2.94
N ALA A 121 1.71 -0.88 -3.31
CA ALA A 121 2.93 -0.09 -3.41
C ALA A 121 2.80 1.01 -4.48
N MET A 122 2.17 0.72 -5.62
CA MET A 122 1.95 1.74 -6.65
C MET A 122 0.85 2.73 -6.28
N ALA A 123 -0.27 2.26 -5.73
CA ALA A 123 -1.42 3.09 -5.44
C ALA A 123 -1.12 4.13 -4.34
N LEU A 124 -0.27 3.79 -3.36
CA LEU A 124 0.09 4.68 -2.27
C LEU A 124 0.68 6.04 -2.72
N PRO A 125 1.80 6.10 -3.46
CA PRO A 125 2.35 7.36 -3.94
C PRO A 125 1.43 8.09 -4.92
N LEU A 126 0.61 7.39 -5.71
CA LEU A 126 -0.36 8.03 -6.60
C LEU A 126 -1.49 8.73 -5.83
N VAL A 127 -2.05 8.08 -4.82
CA VAL A 127 -3.05 8.68 -3.93
C VAL A 127 -2.46 9.86 -3.18
N LEU A 128 -1.22 9.73 -2.68
CA LEU A 128 -0.52 10.84 -2.03
C LEU A 128 -0.31 12.01 -2.99
N SER A 129 0.15 11.75 -4.22
CA SER A 129 0.35 12.79 -5.24
C SER A 129 -0.95 13.55 -5.55
N HIS A 130 -2.06 12.83 -5.76
CA HIS A 130 -3.35 13.47 -6.01
C HIS A 130 -3.86 14.24 -4.78
N LEU A 131 -3.67 13.70 -3.56
CA LEU A 131 -4.03 14.37 -2.32
C LEU A 131 -3.20 15.65 -2.11
N GLY A 132 -1.90 15.62 -2.39
CA GLY A 132 -1.01 16.77 -2.36
C GLY A 132 -1.44 17.85 -3.36
N ARG A 133 -1.76 17.47 -4.60
CA ARG A 133 -2.26 18.37 -5.63
C ARG A 133 -3.58 19.03 -5.25
N SER A 134 -4.47 18.31 -4.58
CA SER A 134 -5.74 18.84 -4.08
C SER A 134 -5.61 19.70 -2.81
N SER A 135 -4.43 19.73 -2.18
CA SER A 135 -4.21 20.38 -0.88
C SER A 135 -3.29 21.60 -1.01
N GLY A 136 -3.81 22.80 -0.70
CA GLY A 136 -3.00 24.03 -0.69
C GLY A 136 -2.08 24.16 0.53
N SER A 137 -2.39 23.45 1.62
CA SER A 137 -1.67 23.48 2.89
C SER A 137 -1.75 22.13 3.61
N LEU A 138 -0.93 21.93 4.65
CA LEU A 138 -1.06 20.76 5.54
C LEU A 138 -2.47 20.70 6.17
N SER A 139 -3.02 21.83 6.59
CA SER A 139 -4.37 21.90 7.16
C SER A 139 -5.43 21.40 6.16
N ASP A 140 -5.31 21.78 4.89
CA ASP A 140 -6.24 21.34 3.84
C ASP A 140 -6.09 19.85 3.54
N PHE A 141 -4.85 19.35 3.52
CA PHE A 141 -4.55 17.92 3.37
C PHE A 141 -5.26 17.09 4.45
N LEU A 142 -5.14 17.51 5.70
CA LEU A 142 -5.76 16.82 6.83
C LEU A 142 -7.30 16.92 6.79
N LYS A 143 -7.85 18.08 6.41
CA LYS A 143 -9.30 18.26 6.21
C LYS A 143 -9.86 17.38 5.09
N LEU A 144 -9.17 17.30 3.95
CA LEU A 144 -9.57 16.46 2.83
C LEU A 144 -9.60 14.99 3.23
N LEU A 145 -8.57 14.53 3.93
CA LEU A 145 -8.44 13.17 4.43
C LEU A 145 -9.51 12.84 5.47
N ALA A 146 -9.76 13.75 6.43
CA ALA A 146 -10.84 13.61 7.42
C ALA A 146 -12.21 13.53 6.73
N GLY A 147 -12.43 14.32 5.67
CA GLY A 147 -13.67 14.30 4.89
C GLY A 147 -13.93 13.01 4.09
N GLN A 148 -13.01 12.04 4.09
CA GLN A 148 -13.19 10.76 3.40
C GLN A 148 -13.86 9.68 4.25
N SER A 149 -14.12 9.90 5.54
CA SER A 149 -14.62 8.85 6.45
C SER A 149 -15.86 8.12 5.93
N ASP A 150 -16.84 8.86 5.39
CA ASP A 150 -18.09 8.29 4.87
C ASP A 150 -17.83 7.45 3.61
N HIS A 151 -16.99 7.96 2.71
CA HIS A 151 -16.59 7.23 1.52
C HIS A 151 -15.84 5.93 1.87
N LEU A 152 -14.98 5.96 2.90
CA LEU A 152 -14.29 4.78 3.40
C LEU A 152 -15.26 3.77 4.02
N ALA A 153 -16.25 4.25 4.79
CA ALA A 153 -17.30 3.42 5.37
C ALA A 153 -18.13 2.68 4.31
N GLU A 154 -18.41 3.36 3.19
CA GLU A 154 -19.19 2.82 2.07
C GLU A 154 -18.39 1.81 1.21
N ASN A 155 -17.08 1.99 1.09
CA ASN A 155 -16.25 1.24 0.13
C ASN A 155 -15.34 0.17 0.78
N LEU A 156 -15.18 0.17 2.11
CA LEU A 156 -14.40 -0.84 2.83
C LEU A 156 -15.29 -1.78 3.62
N ASN A 157 -15.04 -3.09 3.48
CA ASN A 157 -15.68 -4.11 4.30
C ASN A 157 -14.86 -4.43 5.56
N GLY A 158 -15.47 -5.19 6.48
CA GLY A 158 -14.83 -5.59 7.73
C GLY A 158 -13.54 -6.40 7.55
N GLY A 159 -13.40 -7.15 6.45
CA GLY A 159 -12.19 -7.91 6.13
C GLY A 159 -10.99 -7.00 5.85
N LEU A 160 -11.15 -6.04 4.92
CA LEU A 160 -10.10 -5.07 4.61
C LEU A 160 -9.82 -4.16 5.80
N LEU A 161 -10.83 -3.69 6.53
CA LEU A 161 -10.63 -2.88 7.73
C LEU A 161 -9.79 -3.64 8.77
N SER A 162 -10.11 -4.91 9.03
CA SER A 162 -9.34 -5.74 9.96
C SER A 162 -7.90 -5.95 9.47
N ALA A 163 -7.72 -6.21 8.17
CA ALA A 163 -6.40 -6.36 7.56
C ALA A 163 -5.57 -5.06 7.55
N LEU A 164 -6.20 -3.90 7.71
CA LEU A 164 -5.56 -2.59 7.90
C LEU A 164 -5.28 -2.29 9.39
N GLY A 165 -5.68 -3.18 10.31
CA GLY A 165 -5.62 -2.94 11.75
C GLY A 165 -6.67 -1.93 12.24
N ILE A 166 -7.77 -1.76 11.50
CA ILE A 166 -8.89 -0.88 11.86
C ILE A 166 -10.04 -1.76 12.35
N SER A 167 -10.44 -1.60 13.62
CA SER A 167 -11.42 -2.49 14.24
C SER A 167 -12.80 -2.42 13.60
N ASN A 168 -13.24 -1.24 13.18
CA ASN A 168 -14.54 -1.03 12.54
C ASN A 168 -14.63 0.37 11.91
N VAL A 169 -15.75 0.62 11.22
CA VAL A 169 -16.07 1.91 10.61
C VAL A 169 -16.14 3.06 11.62
N ALA A 170 -16.65 2.81 12.83
CA ALA A 170 -16.70 3.86 13.87
C ALA A 170 -15.31 4.33 14.29
N ALA A 171 -14.30 3.44 14.26
CA ALA A 171 -12.91 3.80 14.47
C ALA A 171 -12.38 4.72 13.35
N VAL A 172 -12.81 4.50 12.10
CA VAL A 172 -12.49 5.40 10.96
C VAL A 172 -13.05 6.80 11.21
N SER A 173 -14.33 6.91 11.61
CA SER A 173 -14.95 8.20 11.92
C SER A 173 -14.28 8.89 13.11
N ALA A 174 -13.94 8.15 14.16
CA ALA A 174 -13.23 8.71 15.32
C ALA A 174 -11.84 9.25 14.95
N VAL A 175 -11.12 8.53 14.09
CA VAL A 175 -9.84 8.95 13.53
C VAL A 175 -10.00 10.22 12.68
N ALA A 176 -11.01 10.27 11.81
CA ALA A 176 -11.30 11.44 10.99
C ALA A 176 -11.65 12.69 11.83
N HIS A 177 -12.43 12.53 12.90
CA HIS A 177 -12.73 13.63 13.82
C HIS A 177 -11.46 14.19 14.48
N LYS A 178 -10.57 13.33 14.99
CA LYS A 178 -9.28 13.77 15.55
C LYS A 178 -8.45 14.54 14.53
N LEU A 179 -8.45 14.09 13.28
CA LEU A 179 -7.71 14.73 12.21
C LEU A 179 -8.29 16.11 11.85
N SER A 180 -9.62 16.23 11.81
CA SER A 180 -10.31 17.49 11.60
C SER A 180 -10.03 18.50 12.71
N ASP A 181 -10.04 18.07 13.98
CA ASP A 181 -9.71 18.93 15.12
C ASP A 181 -8.26 19.43 15.04
N HIS A 182 -7.34 18.55 14.66
CA HIS A 182 -5.94 18.92 14.46
C HIS A 182 -5.76 19.92 13.31
N ALA A 183 -6.45 19.72 12.19
CA ALA A 183 -6.43 20.65 11.06
C ALA A 183 -7.00 22.03 11.42
N ALA A 184 -8.01 22.09 12.29
CA ALA A 184 -8.55 23.33 12.84
C ALA A 184 -7.53 24.03 13.77
N SER A 185 -6.80 23.27 14.60
CA SER A 185 -5.77 23.86 15.47
C SER A 185 -4.60 24.49 14.70
N LEU A 186 -4.26 23.94 13.53
CA LEU A 186 -3.20 24.49 12.68
C LEU A 186 -3.61 25.84 12.05
N GLN A 187 -4.88 26.02 11.71
CA GLN A 187 -5.39 27.29 11.19
C GLN A 187 -5.39 28.41 12.23
N LEU A 188 -5.78 28.10 13.46
CA LEU A 188 -5.76 29.06 14.56
C LEU A 188 -4.33 29.51 14.93
N SER A 189 -3.32 28.72 14.55
CA SER A 189 -1.91 29.04 14.80
C SER A 189 -1.33 29.98 13.73
N ASP A 190 -1.97 30.12 12.57
CA ASP A 190 -1.54 31.00 11.46
C ASP A 190 -2.20 32.40 11.54
N ASP A 191 -3.45 32.47 12.02
CA ASP A 191 -4.20 33.72 12.28
C ASP A 191 -3.81 34.42 13.61
N GLY A 192 -2.80 33.89 14.32
CA GLY A 192 -2.42 34.27 15.69
C GLY A 192 -1.33 35.33 15.84
N LEU A 193 -1.01 36.12 14.81
CA LEU A 193 -0.18 37.32 14.95
C LEU A 193 -1.02 38.56 14.64
N PRO A 194 -1.18 39.52 15.58
CA PRO A 194 -1.79 40.79 15.23
C PRO A 194 -0.91 41.44 14.15
N ALA A 195 -1.50 41.70 12.98
CA ALA A 195 -0.90 42.56 11.97
C ALA A 195 -0.67 43.93 12.61
N VAL A 196 0.56 44.17 13.09
CA VAL A 196 0.96 45.51 13.50
C VAL A 196 1.03 46.33 12.22
N SER A 197 -0.03 47.09 11.95
CA SER A 197 -0.03 48.13 10.95
C SER A 197 0.83 49.26 11.49
N GLY A 198 2.14 49.10 11.35
CA GLY A 198 3.16 50.09 11.71
C GLY A 198 3.70 50.72 10.45
N LYS A 199 3.14 51.87 10.06
CA LYS A 199 3.84 52.78 9.15
C LYS A 199 5.01 53.40 9.92
N SER A 200 6.21 52.87 9.74
CA SER A 200 7.47 53.60 9.96
C SER A 200 8.65 52.80 9.42
N SER A 201 9.38 53.41 8.49
CA SER A 201 10.77 53.09 8.17
C SER A 201 11.59 52.81 9.43
N ILE A 202 12.50 51.84 9.39
CA ILE A 202 13.89 51.95 9.83
C ILE A 202 14.63 50.63 9.53
N VAL A 203 15.82 50.84 8.99
CA VAL A 203 16.88 49.90 8.63
C VAL A 203 17.31 49.06 9.85
N GLY A 204 17.70 47.80 9.64
CA GLY A 204 18.58 47.08 10.59
C GLY A 204 18.15 45.66 10.96
N SER A 205 18.80 44.67 10.32
CA SER A 205 19.47 43.51 10.95
C SER A 205 18.94 43.03 12.31
N LEU A 206 18.35 41.82 12.38
CA LEU A 206 18.87 40.61 13.06
C LEU A 206 17.80 39.50 13.12
N PRO A 207 18.06 38.25 12.70
CA PRO A 207 17.37 37.09 13.25
C PRO A 207 18.38 36.23 14.01
N VAL A 208 18.63 36.56 15.28
CA VAL A 208 19.39 35.68 16.19
C VAL A 208 18.69 35.67 17.53
N LEU A 209 17.63 34.86 17.65
CA LEU A 209 17.26 34.23 18.90
C LEU A 209 16.24 33.11 18.65
N LEU A 210 16.71 31.93 18.24
CA LEU A 210 16.05 30.64 18.54
C LEU A 210 16.90 29.41 18.15
N LEU A 211 18.09 29.60 17.56
CA LEU A 211 19.04 28.53 17.20
C LEU A 211 19.86 27.98 18.40
N ALA A 212 19.57 28.35 19.65
CA ALA A 212 20.38 27.96 20.81
C ALA A 212 19.80 26.79 21.64
N VAL A 213 18.57 26.34 21.38
CA VAL A 213 17.94 25.24 22.14
C VAL A 213 18.03 23.88 21.40
N VAL A 214 18.34 23.87 20.10
CA VAL A 214 18.40 22.62 19.30
C VAL A 214 19.74 21.87 19.43
N LEU A 215 20.81 22.49 19.94
CA LEU A 215 22.13 21.84 20.05
C LEU A 215 22.41 21.15 21.41
N ALA A 216 21.49 21.21 22.38
CA ALA A 216 21.68 20.58 23.70
C ALA A 216 21.05 19.17 23.84
N VAL A 217 20.28 18.69 22.85
CA VAL A 217 19.58 17.38 22.94
C VAL A 217 20.32 16.24 22.18
N MET A 218 21.37 16.56 21.40
CA MET A 218 22.15 15.56 20.64
C MET A 218 23.50 15.18 21.28
N ALA A 219 23.61 15.22 22.62
CA ALA A 219 24.82 14.77 23.33
C ALA A 219 24.57 13.71 24.41
N PHE A 220 23.36 13.14 24.53
CA PHE A 220 23.05 12.12 25.54
C PHE A 220 22.74 10.71 24.99
N LYS A 221 23.08 10.40 23.72
CA LYS A 221 22.96 9.03 23.22
C LYS A 221 24.09 8.59 22.30
N GLY A 222 25.31 8.67 22.83
CA GLY A 222 26.45 7.89 22.36
C GLY A 222 27.07 7.12 23.53
N CYS A 223 26.96 5.78 23.50
CA CYS A 223 27.95 4.78 23.92
C CYS A 223 27.29 3.46 24.33
N SER A 224 27.31 2.48 23.43
CA SER A 224 27.55 1.08 23.79
C SER A 224 28.26 0.40 22.63
N THR A 225 29.54 0.72 22.51
CA THR A 225 30.53 -0.17 21.89
C THR A 225 30.93 -1.20 22.94
N LYS A 226 30.69 -2.48 22.65
CA LYS A 226 31.58 -3.55 23.12
C LYS A 226 32.17 -4.22 21.89
N VAL A 227 33.35 -3.74 21.52
CA VAL A 227 34.32 -4.47 20.72
C VAL A 227 34.99 -5.45 21.68
N VAL A 228 34.98 -6.73 21.33
CA VAL A 228 36.02 -7.68 21.72
C VAL A 228 36.73 -8.07 20.42
N GLU A 229 37.96 -7.58 20.30
CA GLU A 229 39.01 -8.01 19.36
C GLU A 229 39.32 -9.50 19.61
N GLN A 230 39.26 -10.32 18.56
CA GLN A 230 40.37 -10.82 17.74
C GLN A 230 41.32 -11.86 18.36
N GLY A 231 41.53 -12.90 17.55
CA GLY A 231 42.64 -13.85 17.57
C GLY A 231 42.15 -15.16 16.94
N GLN A 232 42.69 -15.68 15.85
CA GLN A 232 43.93 -15.41 15.15
C GLN A 232 43.94 -16.23 13.84
N ASP A 233 44.63 -15.72 12.80
CA ASP A 233 45.38 -16.42 11.73
C ASP A 233 45.08 -17.93 11.49
N ARG A 234 44.87 -18.45 10.28
CA ARG A 234 45.68 -18.33 9.04
C ARG A 234 45.16 -19.35 7.97
N PRO A 235 45.78 -19.52 6.78
CA PRO A 235 45.26 -18.93 5.55
C PRO A 235 45.08 -19.95 4.39
N PHE A 236 44.64 -19.45 3.22
CA PHE A 236 44.78 -20.03 1.88
C PHE A 236 44.58 -21.55 1.69
N GLU A 237 43.46 -21.95 1.10
CA GLU A 237 43.53 -22.86 -0.06
C GLU A 237 42.39 -22.56 -1.03
N THR A 238 42.76 -21.99 -2.17
CA THR A 238 41.99 -22.00 -3.40
C THR A 238 41.93 -23.43 -3.93
N ASP A 239 40.74 -24.01 -4.04
CA ASP A 239 40.49 -25.07 -5.02
C ASP A 239 39.42 -24.61 -6.00
N VAL A 240 39.90 -24.28 -7.19
CA VAL A 240 39.13 -24.16 -8.42
C VAL A 240 39.22 -25.51 -9.10
N VAL A 241 38.14 -26.30 -9.14
CA VAL A 241 37.95 -27.29 -10.22
C VAL A 241 36.48 -27.35 -10.65
N GLN A 242 36.36 -27.26 -11.97
CA GLN A 242 35.20 -27.20 -12.85
C GLN A 242 34.33 -28.49 -12.91
N PRO A 243 33.20 -28.46 -13.65
CA PRO A 243 32.12 -29.48 -13.69
C PRO A 243 32.37 -30.62 -14.68
N HIS A 244 31.70 -31.77 -14.49
CA HIS A 244 31.35 -32.81 -15.48
C HIS A 244 30.63 -34.01 -14.76
N PRO A 245 30.00 -34.99 -15.45
CA PRO A 245 28.93 -34.96 -16.46
C PRO A 245 27.83 -36.03 -16.18
N ALA A 246 26.84 -36.14 -17.08
CA ALA A 246 25.88 -37.24 -17.13
C ALA A 246 26.51 -38.58 -17.55
N ALA A 247 26.08 -39.70 -16.94
CA ALA A 247 25.66 -40.94 -17.62
C ALA A 247 25.29 -42.06 -16.61
N ASP A 248 24.11 -42.65 -16.85
CA ASP A 248 23.67 -44.03 -16.65
C ASP A 248 23.98 -44.83 -15.38
N GLN A 249 22.90 -45.21 -14.68
CA GLN A 249 22.66 -46.62 -14.33
C GLN A 249 21.15 -46.90 -14.19
N SER A 250 20.67 -47.87 -14.97
CA SER A 250 19.28 -48.33 -15.11
C SER A 250 18.78 -49.20 -13.94
N LEU A 251 17.49 -48.99 -13.58
CA LEU A 251 16.39 -49.97 -13.29
C LEU A 251 16.59 -51.10 -12.23
N PRO A 252 15.54 -51.59 -11.52
CA PRO A 252 14.18 -51.78 -12.04
C PRO A 252 12.99 -51.33 -11.17
N ALA A 253 11.89 -51.12 -11.89
CA ALA A 253 10.54 -50.88 -11.43
C ALA A 253 9.95 -52.08 -10.65
N LEU A 254 9.18 -51.77 -9.61
CA LEU A 254 8.32 -52.73 -8.92
C LEU A 254 6.98 -52.87 -9.67
N PRO A 255 6.43 -54.09 -9.85
CA PRO A 255 5.26 -54.32 -10.69
C PRO A 255 3.95 -53.93 -10.00
N LEU A 256 3.04 -53.32 -10.77
CA LEU A 256 1.61 -53.30 -10.51
C LEU A 256 1.02 -54.70 -10.82
N PRO A 257 0.09 -55.23 -10.03
CA PRO A 257 -0.63 -56.44 -10.40
C PRO A 257 -1.62 -56.18 -11.55
N ASP A 258 -1.57 -57.12 -12.48
CA ASP A 258 -2.20 -57.22 -13.79
C ASP A 258 -3.74 -57.22 -13.78
N GLU A 259 -4.30 -56.77 -14.90
CA GLU A 259 -5.73 -56.75 -15.20
C GLU A 259 -6.33 -58.14 -15.38
N ALA A 260 -7.64 -58.27 -15.15
CA ALA A 260 -8.46 -59.24 -15.87
C ALA A 260 -9.42 -58.50 -16.80
N VAL A 261 -8.99 -58.35 -18.05
CA VAL A 261 -9.84 -58.02 -19.20
C VAL A 261 -10.49 -59.31 -19.70
N THR A 262 -11.80 -59.30 -19.91
CA THR A 262 -12.46 -60.17 -20.91
C THR A 262 -13.62 -59.39 -21.54
N THR A 263 -13.38 -58.88 -22.74
CA THR A 263 -14.35 -58.43 -23.76
C THR A 263 -14.95 -59.64 -24.52
N PRO A 264 -15.72 -59.52 -25.63
CA PRO A 264 -16.78 -58.58 -26.06
C PRO A 264 -18.03 -59.32 -26.64
N ASN A 265 -19.07 -58.55 -27.02
CA ASN A 265 -20.10 -58.77 -28.06
C ASN A 265 -21.56 -58.57 -27.58
N GLY A 266 -22.29 -57.69 -28.28
CA GLY A 266 -23.73 -57.43 -28.10
C GLY A 266 -24.64 -58.59 -28.55
N PRO A 267 -25.99 -58.45 -28.60
CA PRO A 267 -26.68 -57.35 -29.27
C PRO A 267 -27.95 -56.79 -28.56
N VAL A 268 -28.53 -55.78 -29.22
CA VAL A 268 -29.87 -55.16 -29.12
C VAL A 268 -31.06 -56.07 -28.74
N ALA A 269 -31.94 -55.53 -27.89
CA ALA A 269 -33.43 -55.65 -27.91
C ALA A 269 -33.98 -54.71 -26.80
N GLU A 270 -34.56 -53.55 -27.11
CA GLU A 270 -36.01 -53.33 -27.28
C GLU A 270 -36.91 -54.32 -26.53
N SER A 271 -37.59 -53.85 -25.47
CA SER A 271 -38.93 -54.31 -25.06
C SER A 271 -39.57 -53.28 -24.13
N ALA A 272 -40.65 -52.68 -24.63
CA ALA A 272 -41.64 -51.96 -23.84
C ALA A 272 -42.34 -52.91 -22.85
N SER A 273 -42.87 -52.39 -21.74
CA SER A 273 -44.28 -52.56 -21.38
C SER A 273 -44.68 -51.78 -20.13
N ALA A 274 -45.84 -51.16 -20.25
CA ALA A 274 -46.60 -50.47 -19.23
C ALA A 274 -47.27 -51.44 -18.24
N ILE A 275 -47.57 -50.93 -17.05
CA ILE A 275 -48.70 -51.27 -16.16
C ILE A 275 -48.78 -50.08 -15.18
N SER A 276 -49.72 -49.14 -15.27
CA SER A 276 -51.18 -49.15 -15.10
C SER A 276 -51.66 -49.40 -13.67
N GLY A 277 -52.20 -48.34 -13.04
CA GLY A 277 -53.39 -48.40 -12.17
C GLY A 277 -53.19 -48.58 -10.66
N GLN A 278 -53.23 -47.48 -9.91
CA GLN A 278 -54.43 -47.00 -9.20
C GLN A 278 -54.20 -45.61 -8.62
#